data_AF-A0A2G5VTU7-F1
#
_entry.id   AF-A0A2G5VTU7-F1
#
_cell.length_a   1.000
_cell.length_b   1.000
_cell.length_c   1.000
_cell.angle_alpha   90.00
_cell.angle_beta   90.00
_cell.angle_gamma   90.00
#
_symmetry.space_group_name_H-M   'P 1'
#
loop_
_entity.id
_entity.type
_entity.pdbx_description
1 polymer ?
#
loop_
_entity_poly.entity_id
_entity_poly.type
_entity_poly.pdbx_seq_one_letter_code
_entity_poly.pdbx_strand_id
1 'polypeptide(L)'
;MVSSIVLVQLSNRLKEIKGSSQDFGGVNALVFGDLLQWPPVRAPPVFKGVNSYMARKFFGGRASGVNKWRQFKFYELTENVRQADDVEFANLLNRMRVGTMTDADISVLKAREIPNPHNHPAMENAASYYVDLMKQDPFAMTLLPMVDQVSLFNEMVMQRLGGTIFILNASDSFLKSNPRKCTRPWQLAKYNINVTTRRADDVADDGIPETAGGLRKTLRLAIGCRVMLKRNVDRVKGFVNGLTGVLERFEEVNGEVWKLGVRLVKQAHNYLRAFPICGLLQTEQAEERVQDDGREVAGGLRKTLRLAIGCRVILKRNVDRVNGLVNGLNGVLEAIEERDGNAWKLGVRKVN
;
A
#
# COMPACT_ATOMS: atom_id res chain seq x y z
N MET A 1 -7.80 14.58 -1.09
CA MET A 1 -6.41 14.81 -1.57
C MET A 1 -6.24 15.15 -3.06
N VAL A 2 -7.19 14.88 -3.96
CA VAL A 2 -7.08 15.34 -5.37
C VAL A 2 -7.52 16.81 -5.47
N SER A 3 -6.88 17.59 -6.34
CA SER A 3 -7.24 18.98 -6.60
C SER A 3 -8.10 19.16 -7.85
N SER A 4 -8.84 20.26 -7.94
CA SER A 4 -9.61 20.58 -9.15
C SER A 4 -8.73 20.72 -10.40
N ILE A 5 -7.48 21.17 -10.23
CA ILE A 5 -6.48 21.30 -11.29
C ILE A 5 -6.13 19.91 -11.86
N VAL A 6 -5.79 18.96 -10.99
CA VAL A 6 -5.42 17.60 -11.40
C VAL A 6 -6.59 16.92 -12.11
N LEU A 7 -7.82 17.12 -11.63
CA LEU A 7 -9.01 16.53 -12.25
C LEU A 7 -9.24 17.06 -13.68
N VAL A 8 -9.05 18.37 -13.91
CA VAL A 8 -9.14 18.97 -15.26
C VAL A 8 -8.02 18.46 -16.17
N GLN A 9 -6.78 18.41 -15.67
CA GLN A 9 -5.64 17.88 -16.44
C GLN A 9 -5.87 16.42 -16.83
N LEU A 10 -6.35 15.59 -15.91
CA LEU A 10 -6.66 14.19 -16.16
C LEU A 10 -7.74 14.05 -17.24
N SER A 11 -8.82 14.85 -17.16
CA SER A 11 -9.85 14.86 -18.20
C SER A 11 -9.29 15.24 -19.57
N ASN A 12 -8.52 16.33 -19.66
CA ASN A 12 -7.92 16.77 -20.92
C ASN A 12 -6.95 15.74 -21.49
N ARG A 13 -6.17 15.10 -20.62
CA ARG A 13 -5.20 14.09 -21.06
C ARG A 13 -5.88 12.85 -21.60
N LEU A 14 -7.00 12.44 -21.00
CA LEU A 14 -7.79 11.33 -21.52
C LEU A 14 -8.43 11.67 -22.88
N LYS A 15 -8.88 12.91 -23.09
CA LYS A 15 -9.35 13.38 -24.42
C LYS A 15 -8.29 13.19 -25.49
N GLU A 16 -7.08 13.67 -25.23
CA GLU A 16 -5.94 13.56 -26.14
C GLU A 16 -5.61 12.09 -26.45
N ILE A 17 -5.48 11.26 -25.42
CA ILE A 17 -5.08 9.84 -25.58
C ILE A 17 -6.15 9.04 -26.31
N LYS A 18 -7.43 9.33 -26.07
CA LYS A 18 -8.56 8.61 -26.66
C LYS A 18 -9.01 9.18 -27.99
N GLY A 19 -8.48 10.33 -28.42
CA GLY A 19 -8.95 11.04 -29.61
C GLY A 19 -10.42 11.46 -29.50
N SER A 20 -10.92 11.69 -28.27
CA SER A 20 -12.33 11.97 -28.00
C SER A 20 -12.50 13.38 -27.47
N SER A 21 -13.55 14.07 -27.92
CA SER A 21 -13.92 15.40 -27.43
C SER A 21 -14.69 15.35 -26.09
N GLN A 22 -15.21 14.18 -25.72
CA GLN A 22 -15.99 13.97 -24.50
C GLN A 22 -15.12 14.11 -23.24
N ASP A 23 -15.69 14.60 -22.14
CA ASP A 23 -14.97 14.66 -20.87
C ASP A 23 -14.44 13.30 -20.43
N PHE A 24 -13.26 13.31 -19.82
CA PHE A 24 -12.49 12.09 -19.50
C PHE A 24 -12.24 11.17 -20.72
N GLY A 25 -12.27 11.70 -21.95
CA GLY A 25 -12.05 10.91 -23.16
C GLY A 25 -13.13 9.85 -23.41
N GLY A 26 -14.34 10.05 -22.85
CA GLY A 26 -15.47 9.11 -23.00
C GLY A 26 -15.36 7.84 -22.16
N VAL A 27 -14.44 7.79 -21.19
CA VAL A 27 -14.34 6.64 -20.27
C VAL A 27 -15.34 6.76 -19.12
N ASN A 28 -15.84 5.62 -18.66
CA ASN A 28 -16.60 5.56 -17.42
C ASN A 28 -15.64 5.78 -16.24
N ALA A 29 -15.83 6.88 -15.51
CA ALA A 29 -15.01 7.22 -14.35
C ALA A 29 -15.81 6.97 -13.06
N LEU A 30 -15.29 6.05 -12.23
CA LEU A 30 -15.79 5.81 -10.88
C LEU A 30 -14.74 6.32 -9.89
N VAL A 31 -15.18 7.18 -8.96
CA VAL A 31 -14.31 7.82 -7.98
C VAL A 31 -14.77 7.48 -6.57
N PHE A 32 -13.82 7.22 -5.68
CA PHE A 32 -14.06 6.91 -4.28
C PHE A 32 -13.20 7.83 -3.41
N GLY A 33 -13.73 8.21 -2.26
CA GLY A 33 -13.01 8.98 -1.27
C GLY A 33 -13.93 9.64 -0.27
N ASP A 34 -13.33 10.16 0.79
CA ASP A 34 -14.02 10.95 1.79
C ASP A 34 -13.59 12.43 1.65
N LEU A 35 -14.56 13.30 1.39
CA LEU A 35 -14.31 14.73 1.19
C LEU A 35 -14.00 15.47 2.51
N LEU A 36 -14.33 14.88 3.66
CA LEU A 36 -14.09 15.45 4.99
C LEU A 36 -12.78 14.98 5.64
N GLN A 37 -12.02 14.10 4.95
CA GLN A 37 -10.65 13.77 5.34
C GLN A 37 -9.66 14.86 4.87
N TRP A 38 -8.50 14.47 4.36
CA TRP A 38 -7.43 15.40 4.04
C TRP A 38 -7.65 16.15 2.72
N PRO A 39 -7.59 17.50 2.74
CA PRO A 39 -7.63 18.30 1.52
C PRO A 39 -6.36 18.07 0.67
N PRO A 40 -6.37 18.41 -0.62
CA PRO A 40 -5.16 18.46 -1.42
C PRO A 40 -4.13 19.45 -0.84
N VAL A 41 -2.85 19.09 -0.92
CA VAL A 41 -1.74 19.92 -0.40
C VAL A 41 -1.56 21.16 -1.27
N ARG A 42 -1.66 22.36 -0.66
CA ARG A 42 -1.47 23.67 -1.32
C ARG A 42 -2.28 23.86 -2.61
N ALA A 43 -3.44 23.22 -2.72
CA ALA A 43 -4.28 23.28 -3.90
C ALA A 43 -5.78 23.29 -3.52
N PRO A 44 -6.68 23.74 -4.41
CA PRO A 44 -8.11 23.71 -4.14
C PRO A 44 -8.68 22.28 -4.23
N PRO A 45 -9.59 21.87 -3.31
CA PRO A 45 -10.33 20.62 -3.42
C PRO A 45 -11.06 20.47 -4.75
N VAL A 46 -11.26 19.23 -5.19
CA VAL A 46 -11.95 18.89 -6.46
C VAL A 46 -13.27 19.64 -6.66
N PHE A 47 -14.06 19.78 -5.59
CA PHE A 47 -15.39 20.37 -5.63
C PHE A 47 -15.40 21.90 -5.75
N LYS A 48 -14.30 22.59 -5.45
CA LYS A 48 -14.22 24.07 -5.55
C LYS A 48 -14.03 24.59 -6.99
N GLY A 49 -13.74 23.72 -7.96
CA GLY A 49 -13.46 24.13 -9.34
C GLY A 49 -12.15 24.91 -9.51
N VAL A 50 -11.88 25.39 -10.72
CA VAL A 50 -10.66 26.14 -11.06
C VAL A 50 -10.93 27.65 -11.05
N ASN A 51 -10.25 28.39 -10.17
CA ASN A 51 -10.35 29.85 -10.11
C ASN A 51 -9.52 30.52 -11.22
N SER A 52 -9.74 31.82 -11.45
CA SER A 52 -9.09 32.59 -12.51
C SER A 52 -7.56 32.62 -12.40
N TYR A 53 -7.02 32.67 -11.19
CA TYR A 53 -5.57 32.63 -10.96
C TYR A 53 -4.97 31.30 -11.42
N MET A 54 -5.56 30.17 -10.99
CA MET A 54 -5.12 28.84 -11.37
C MET A 54 -5.33 28.56 -12.87
N ALA A 55 -6.41 29.07 -13.44
CA ALA A 55 -6.67 28.99 -14.88
C ALA A 55 -5.55 29.66 -15.70
N ARG A 56 -5.12 30.86 -15.31
CA ARG A 56 -3.97 31.53 -15.95
C ARG A 56 -2.68 30.74 -15.75
N LYS A 57 -2.41 30.34 -14.51
CA LYS A 57 -1.16 29.66 -14.13
C LYS A 57 -0.96 28.30 -14.80
N PHE A 58 -2.02 27.50 -14.92
CA PHE A 58 -1.93 26.10 -15.35
C PHE A 58 -2.56 25.81 -16.72
N PHE A 59 -3.46 26.67 -17.21
CA PHE A 59 -4.25 26.41 -18.41
C PHE A 59 -4.27 27.59 -19.39
N GLY A 60 -3.33 28.54 -19.28
CA GLY A 60 -3.25 29.70 -20.17
C GLY A 60 -4.53 30.55 -20.20
N GLY A 61 -5.29 30.56 -19.10
CA GLY A 61 -6.55 31.30 -18.94
C GLY A 61 -7.82 30.56 -19.39
N ARG A 62 -7.71 29.43 -20.09
CA ARG A 62 -8.85 28.76 -20.75
C ARG A 62 -9.74 27.92 -19.82
N ALA A 63 -9.34 27.72 -18.57
CA ALA A 63 -10.04 26.85 -17.61
C ALA A 63 -10.70 27.61 -16.46
N SER A 64 -10.89 28.92 -16.58
CA SER A 64 -11.51 29.72 -15.53
C SER A 64 -12.97 29.28 -15.31
N GLY A 65 -13.35 29.01 -14.06
CA GLY A 65 -14.71 28.56 -13.71
C GLY A 65 -14.99 27.10 -14.03
N VAL A 66 -14.05 26.36 -14.63
CA VAL A 66 -14.26 24.93 -14.95
C VAL A 66 -14.33 24.12 -13.66
N ASN A 67 -15.39 23.32 -13.53
CA ASN A 67 -15.57 22.41 -12.41
C ASN A 67 -16.03 21.03 -12.92
N LYS A 68 -15.05 20.13 -13.14
CA LYS A 68 -15.32 18.76 -13.60
C LYS A 68 -15.98 17.88 -12.53
N TRP A 69 -15.93 18.27 -11.25
CA TRP A 69 -16.58 17.52 -10.18
C TRP A 69 -18.10 17.45 -10.34
N ARG A 70 -18.72 18.50 -10.90
CA ARG A 70 -20.17 18.58 -11.12
C ARG A 70 -20.72 17.55 -12.11
N GLN A 71 -19.86 16.83 -12.83
CA GLN A 71 -20.25 15.82 -13.80
C GLN A 71 -20.45 14.44 -13.17
N PHE A 72 -19.98 14.24 -11.93
CA PHE A 72 -20.15 12.98 -11.23
C PHE A 72 -21.50 12.93 -10.53
N LYS A 73 -22.13 11.75 -10.57
CA LYS A 73 -23.25 11.43 -9.68
C LYS A 73 -22.70 11.02 -8.32
N PHE A 74 -23.26 11.58 -7.27
CA PHE A 74 -22.86 11.29 -5.90
C PHE A 74 -23.71 10.15 -5.32
N TYR A 75 -23.04 9.20 -4.68
CA TYR A 75 -23.66 8.13 -3.90
C TYR A 75 -22.90 8.01 -2.58
N GLU A 76 -23.62 8.08 -1.47
CA GLU A 76 -23.06 7.95 -0.13
C GLU A 76 -23.14 6.51 0.35
N LEU A 77 -22.04 6.02 0.95
CA LEU A 77 -22.02 4.75 1.67
C LEU A 77 -22.28 5.08 3.15
N THR A 78 -23.32 4.48 3.73
CA THR A 78 -23.79 4.78 5.09
C THR A 78 -23.33 3.76 6.14
N GLU A 79 -22.89 2.58 5.72
CA GLU A 79 -22.50 1.50 6.63
C GLU A 79 -20.99 1.53 6.92
N ASN A 80 -20.62 1.61 8.21
CA ASN A 80 -19.23 1.52 8.65
C ASN A 80 -18.88 0.07 8.99
N VAL A 81 -18.19 -0.61 8.06
CA VAL A 81 -17.72 -1.99 8.24
C VAL A 81 -16.38 -2.11 8.97
N ARG A 82 -15.65 -1.01 9.18
CA ARG A 82 -14.31 -1.05 9.79
C ARG A 82 -14.37 -1.18 11.31
N GLN A 83 -15.35 -0.54 11.94
CA GLN A 83 -15.62 -0.60 13.38
C GLN A 83 -16.95 -1.30 13.65
N ALA A 84 -17.29 -2.33 12.88
CA ALA A 84 -18.58 -3.02 13.00
C ALA A 84 -18.82 -3.60 14.41
N ASP A 85 -17.75 -4.05 15.08
CA ASP A 85 -17.82 -4.65 16.41
C ASP A 85 -17.86 -3.62 17.55
N ASP A 86 -17.65 -2.33 17.27
CA ASP A 86 -17.63 -1.23 18.26
C ASP A 86 -18.41 -0.02 17.77
N VAL A 87 -19.74 -0.11 17.95
CA VAL A 87 -20.71 0.90 17.50
C VAL A 87 -20.51 2.25 18.19
N GLU A 88 -20.18 2.25 19.48
CA GLU A 88 -19.94 3.49 20.25
C GLU A 88 -18.71 4.23 19.71
N PHE A 89 -17.61 3.51 19.46
CA PHE A 89 -16.43 4.10 18.85
C PHE A 89 -16.68 4.55 17.40
N ALA A 90 -17.44 3.78 16.62
CA ALA A 90 -17.84 4.19 15.27
C ALA A 90 -18.63 5.51 15.28
N ASN A 91 -19.56 5.66 16.23
CA ASN A 91 -20.35 6.87 16.42
C ASN A 91 -19.50 8.07 16.86
N LEU A 92 -18.53 7.85 17.76
CA LEU A 92 -17.54 8.85 18.16
C LEU A 92 -16.76 9.36 16.95
N LEU A 93 -16.25 8.46 16.10
CA LEU A 93 -15.49 8.82 14.88
C LEU A 93 -16.37 9.59 13.88
N ASN A 94 -17.64 9.22 13.74
CA ASN A 94 -18.59 9.93 12.88
C ASN A 94 -18.84 11.38 13.37
N ARG A 95 -18.96 11.58 14.69
CA ARG A 95 -19.07 12.93 15.28
C ARG A 95 -17.79 13.73 15.09
N MET A 96 -16.63 13.11 15.30
CA MET A 96 -15.32 13.72 15.07
C MET A 96 -15.15 14.18 13.62
N ARG A 97 -15.58 13.37 12.64
CA ARG A 97 -15.50 13.68 11.20
C ARG A 97 -16.19 15.00 10.81
N VAL A 98 -17.28 15.36 11.50
CA VAL A 98 -18.05 16.59 11.23
C VAL A 98 -17.85 17.68 12.29
N GLY A 99 -16.98 17.45 13.28
CA GLY A 99 -16.67 18.42 14.35
C GLY A 99 -17.76 18.58 15.42
N THR A 100 -18.52 17.52 15.72
CA THR A 100 -19.65 17.53 16.69
C THR A 100 -19.41 16.62 17.89
N MET A 101 -18.16 16.52 18.35
CA MET A 101 -17.81 15.68 19.49
C MET A 101 -18.43 16.18 20.79
N THR A 102 -18.85 15.24 21.63
CA THR A 102 -19.38 15.48 22.97
C THR A 102 -18.28 15.42 24.04
N ASP A 103 -18.55 15.90 25.25
CA ASP A 103 -17.61 15.79 26.37
C ASP A 103 -17.33 14.32 26.77
N ALA A 104 -18.32 13.44 26.58
CA ALA A 104 -18.14 12.00 26.74
C ALA A 104 -17.11 11.45 25.74
N ASP A 105 -17.20 11.86 24.47
CA ASP A 105 -16.24 11.47 23.43
C ASP A 105 -14.82 11.91 23.78
N ILE A 106 -14.68 13.17 24.22
CA ILE A 106 -13.39 13.73 24.64
C ILE A 106 -12.82 12.94 25.83
N SER A 107 -13.66 12.56 26.79
CA SER A 107 -13.24 11.78 27.95
C SER A 107 -12.72 10.39 27.55
N VAL A 108 -13.38 9.72 26.60
CA VAL A 108 -12.92 8.43 26.06
C VAL A 108 -11.55 8.56 25.40
N LEU A 109 -11.30 9.63 24.65
CA LEU A 109 -10.00 9.86 24.01
C LEU A 109 -8.90 10.21 25.03
N LYS A 110 -9.21 11.06 26.02
CA LYS A 110 -8.27 11.42 27.09
C LYS A 110 -7.83 10.21 27.92
N ALA A 111 -8.72 9.24 28.12
CA ALA A 111 -8.38 7.98 28.79
C ALA A 111 -7.34 7.13 28.01
N ARG A 112 -7.07 7.46 26.74
CA ARG A 112 -6.05 6.81 25.89
C ARG A 112 -4.75 7.62 25.77
N GLU A 113 -4.61 8.70 26.52
CA GLU A 113 -3.35 9.45 26.57
C GLU A 113 -2.21 8.57 27.10
N ILE A 114 -1.03 8.69 26.49
CA ILE A 114 0.15 7.94 26.91
C ILE A 114 0.60 8.48 28.28
N PRO A 115 0.67 7.64 29.33
CA PRO A 115 1.12 8.08 30.64
C PRO A 115 2.53 8.67 30.59
N ASN A 116 2.77 9.76 31.31
CA ASN A 116 4.09 10.40 31.42
C ASN A 116 4.45 10.66 32.91
N PRO A 117 4.62 9.61 33.72
CA PRO A 117 4.80 9.76 35.17
C PRO A 117 6.10 10.49 35.56
N HIS A 118 7.11 10.45 34.68
CA HIS A 118 8.41 11.07 34.91
C HIS A 118 8.55 12.44 34.25
N ASN A 119 7.47 12.96 33.65
CA ASN A 119 7.44 14.25 32.96
C ASN A 119 8.56 14.42 31.92
N HIS A 120 8.87 13.36 31.18
CA HIS A 120 9.84 13.40 30.09
C HIS A 120 9.32 14.26 28.92
N PRO A 121 10.21 14.75 28.04
CA PRO A 121 9.80 15.35 26.77
C PRO A 121 8.83 14.42 26.02
N ALA A 122 7.74 14.99 25.49
CA ALA A 122 6.63 14.21 24.92
C ALA A 122 7.08 13.19 23.86
N MET A 123 8.03 13.58 22.99
CA MET A 123 8.55 12.70 21.93
C MET A 123 9.34 11.50 22.50
N GLU A 124 10.13 11.73 23.55
CA GLU A 124 10.94 10.68 24.19
C GLU A 124 10.06 9.69 24.96
N ASN A 125 9.04 10.20 25.66
CA ASN A 125 8.05 9.38 26.33
C ASN A 125 7.27 8.52 25.32
N ALA A 126 6.81 9.13 24.22
CA ALA A 126 6.12 8.42 23.15
C ALA A 126 6.99 7.35 22.49
N ALA A 127 8.27 7.64 22.23
CA ALA A 127 9.20 6.68 21.65
C ALA A 127 9.46 5.49 22.59
N SER A 128 9.59 5.75 23.90
CA SER A 128 9.76 4.71 24.92
C SER A 128 8.54 3.81 24.98
N TYR A 129 7.34 4.41 25.09
CA TYR A 129 6.08 3.69 25.09
C TYR A 129 5.88 2.85 23.83
N TYR A 130 6.25 3.39 22.66
CA TYR A 130 6.14 2.67 21.39
C TYR A 130 7.03 1.42 21.32
N VAL A 131 8.27 1.48 21.81
CA VAL A 131 9.17 0.32 21.81
C VAL A 131 8.60 -0.82 22.65
N ASP A 132 7.97 -0.51 23.79
CA ASP A 132 7.32 -1.52 24.62
C ASP A 132 6.02 -2.04 23.98
N LEU A 133 5.24 -1.16 23.36
CA LEU A 133 4.05 -1.55 22.60
C LEU A 133 4.40 -2.48 21.43
N MET A 134 5.50 -2.22 20.72
CA MET A 134 5.93 -3.01 19.57
C MET A 134 6.26 -4.46 19.93
N LYS A 135 6.65 -4.74 21.19
CA LYS A 135 6.86 -6.11 21.68
C LYS A 135 5.55 -6.89 21.79
N GLN A 136 4.45 -6.20 22.09
CA GLN A 136 3.12 -6.77 22.29
C GLN A 136 2.31 -6.81 20.99
N ASP A 137 2.36 -5.70 20.24
CA ASP A 137 1.67 -5.52 18.97
C ASP A 137 2.66 -5.17 17.84
N PRO A 138 3.08 -6.18 17.05
CA PRO A 138 3.92 -5.97 15.88
C PRO A 138 3.25 -5.17 14.76
N PHE A 139 1.95 -4.83 14.85
CA PHE A 139 1.21 -4.04 13.87
C PHE A 139 1.09 -2.57 14.24
N ALA A 140 1.48 -2.17 15.45
CA ALA A 140 1.42 -0.79 15.91
C ALA A 140 2.11 0.17 14.92
N MET A 141 1.46 1.30 14.66
CA MET A 141 2.00 2.40 13.86
C MET A 141 1.75 3.73 14.57
N THR A 142 2.75 4.60 14.52
CA THR A 142 2.65 5.95 15.07
C THR A 142 2.35 6.95 13.95
N LEU A 143 1.35 7.79 14.17
CA LEU A 143 1.02 8.91 13.29
C LEU A 143 1.46 10.22 13.95
N LEU A 144 2.20 11.04 13.22
CA LEU A 144 2.64 12.37 13.65
C LEU A 144 2.31 13.38 12.54
N PRO A 145 2.01 14.64 12.90
CA PRO A 145 1.51 15.61 11.94
C PRO A 145 2.57 16.13 10.97
N MET A 146 3.85 16.16 11.37
CA MET A 146 4.94 16.72 10.56
C MET A 146 6.04 15.70 10.24
N VAL A 147 6.70 15.86 9.10
CA VAL A 147 7.70 14.91 8.58
C VAL A 147 9.01 14.95 9.39
N ASP A 148 9.40 16.10 9.90
CA ASP A 148 10.51 16.30 10.83
C ASP A 148 10.26 15.57 12.15
N GLN A 149 9.05 15.67 12.71
CA GLN A 149 8.65 14.94 13.91
C GLN A 149 8.66 13.42 13.69
N VAL A 150 8.18 12.95 12.53
CA VAL A 150 8.30 11.53 12.15
C VAL A 150 9.77 11.10 12.09
N SER A 151 10.65 11.95 11.54
CA SER A 151 12.07 11.65 11.44
C SER A 151 12.72 11.55 12.82
N LEU A 152 12.50 12.56 13.67
CA LEU A 152 12.97 12.60 15.05
C LEU A 152 12.48 11.40 15.86
N PHE A 153 11.19 11.09 15.77
CA PHE A 153 10.58 9.95 16.46
C PHE A 153 11.23 8.63 16.04
N ASN A 154 11.40 8.41 14.73
CA ASN A 154 12.03 7.19 14.22
C ASN A 154 13.49 7.08 14.68
N GLU A 155 14.23 8.19 14.75
CA GLU A 155 15.60 8.19 15.29
C GLU A 155 15.65 7.81 16.76
N MET A 156 14.76 8.38 17.59
CA MET A 156 14.65 8.02 19.00
C MET A 156 14.29 6.54 19.19
N VAL A 157 13.35 6.01 18.40
CA VAL A 157 12.99 4.59 18.43
C VAL A 157 14.17 3.71 18.04
N MET A 158 14.91 4.04 16.98
CA MET A 158 16.09 3.28 16.56
C MET A 158 17.19 3.25 17.62
N GLN A 159 17.47 4.40 18.27
CA GLN A 159 18.44 4.46 19.36
C GLN A 159 18.03 3.57 20.54
N ARG A 160 16.73 3.51 20.85
CA ARG A 160 16.18 2.71 21.96
C ARG A 160 16.11 1.22 21.68
N LEU A 161 15.97 0.81 20.42
CA LEU A 161 16.05 -0.61 20.06
C LEU A 161 17.42 -1.22 20.37
N GLY A 162 18.47 -0.39 20.53
CA GLY A 162 19.80 -0.81 21.00
C GLY A 162 20.55 -1.74 20.05
N GLY A 163 19.98 -2.01 18.87
CA GLY A 163 20.61 -2.82 17.83
C GLY A 163 21.66 -2.03 17.07
N THR A 164 22.52 -2.75 16.35
CA THR A 164 23.48 -2.15 15.44
C THR A 164 22.74 -1.30 14.39
N ILE A 165 23.17 -0.05 14.24
CA ILE A 165 22.62 0.89 13.26
C ILE A 165 23.45 0.81 11.98
N PHE A 166 22.78 0.66 10.86
CA PHE A 166 23.37 0.60 9.52
C PHE A 166 22.95 1.80 8.71
N ILE A 167 23.87 2.26 7.87
CA ILE A 167 23.69 3.42 7.02
C ILE A 167 23.80 2.97 5.56
N LEU A 168 22.70 3.08 4.81
CA LEU A 168 22.67 2.78 3.38
C LEU A 168 22.67 4.10 2.61
N ASN A 169 23.69 4.33 1.80
CA ASN A 169 23.79 5.50 0.94
C ASN A 169 23.26 5.18 -0.46
N ALA A 170 22.51 6.12 -1.02
CA ALA A 170 22.01 6.01 -2.38
C ALA A 170 23.15 6.15 -3.39
N SER A 171 23.12 5.33 -4.44
CA SER A 171 23.97 5.47 -5.62
C SER A 171 23.13 6.01 -6.76
N ASP A 172 23.35 7.28 -7.10
CA ASP A 172 22.65 7.96 -8.19
C ASP A 172 23.54 7.96 -9.44
N SER A 173 23.09 7.29 -10.51
CA SER A 173 23.73 7.33 -11.81
C SER A 173 22.87 8.11 -12.82
N PHE A 174 23.39 9.25 -13.28
CA PHE A 174 22.73 10.03 -14.31
C PHE A 174 23.05 9.44 -15.68
N LEU A 175 22.05 8.82 -16.31
CA LEU A 175 22.13 8.55 -17.75
C LEU A 175 22.16 9.90 -18.48
N LYS A 176 23.33 10.30 -19.00
CA LYS A 176 23.42 11.43 -19.92
C LYS A 176 22.43 11.18 -21.06
N SER A 177 21.35 11.96 -21.12
CA SER A 177 20.32 11.77 -22.14
C SER A 177 20.97 11.97 -23.50
N ASN A 178 20.96 10.93 -24.35
CA ASN A 178 21.41 11.08 -25.72
C ASN A 178 20.45 12.05 -26.42
N PRO A 179 20.88 13.25 -26.86
CA PRO A 179 19.99 14.31 -27.35
C PRO A 179 19.24 13.94 -28.65
N ARG A 180 19.48 12.76 -29.21
CA ARG A 180 18.92 12.29 -30.49
C ARG A 180 17.62 11.48 -30.38
N LYS A 181 17.08 11.20 -29.19
CA LYS A 181 15.75 10.58 -29.10
C LYS A 181 14.68 11.66 -29.26
N CYS A 182 13.94 11.61 -30.37
CA CYS A 182 12.75 12.43 -30.59
C CYS A 182 11.79 12.28 -29.40
N THR A 183 11.74 13.30 -28.54
CA THR A 183 10.79 13.38 -27.44
C THR A 183 9.40 13.41 -28.05
N ARG A 184 8.59 12.38 -27.79
CA ARG A 184 7.23 12.36 -28.34
C ARG A 184 6.47 13.57 -27.79
N PRO A 185 5.58 14.23 -28.55
CA PRO A 185 5.00 15.50 -28.16
C PRO A 185 4.39 15.47 -26.76
N TRP A 186 3.80 14.35 -26.36
CA TRP A 186 3.16 14.14 -25.06
C TRP A 186 4.13 13.97 -23.88
N GLN A 187 5.42 13.76 -24.13
CA GLN A 187 6.50 13.70 -23.13
C GLN A 187 7.10 15.09 -22.86
N LEU A 188 6.69 16.13 -23.59
CA LEU A 188 7.12 17.51 -23.34
C LEU A 188 6.56 18.01 -22.01
N ALA A 189 7.37 18.77 -21.27
CA ALA A 189 7.05 19.29 -19.94
C ALA A 189 5.69 20.04 -19.87
N LYS A 190 5.30 20.74 -20.94
CA LYS A 190 4.01 21.45 -21.03
C LYS A 190 2.76 20.54 -20.97
N TYR A 191 2.90 19.24 -21.27
CA TYR A 191 1.82 18.26 -21.21
C TYR A 191 2.03 17.25 -20.07
N ASN A 192 3.08 17.41 -19.27
CA ASN A 192 3.25 16.62 -18.08
C ASN A 192 2.26 17.12 -17.02
N ILE A 193 1.63 16.20 -16.30
CA ILE A 193 0.89 16.58 -15.11
C ILE A 193 1.95 17.13 -14.17
N ASN A 194 1.97 18.45 -13.93
CA ASN A 194 2.95 19.12 -13.09
C ASN A 194 2.93 18.50 -11.68
N VAL A 195 3.71 17.43 -11.48
CA VAL A 195 4.38 17.18 -10.22
C VAL A 195 5.46 18.23 -10.20
N THR A 196 5.36 19.20 -9.29
CA THR A 196 6.39 20.22 -9.10
C THR A 196 7.66 19.56 -8.59
N THR A 197 8.38 18.81 -9.43
CA THR A 197 9.69 18.30 -9.06
C THR A 197 10.65 19.48 -9.08
N ARG A 198 11.06 19.95 -7.89
CA ARG A 198 12.22 20.85 -7.78
C ARG A 198 13.44 20.17 -8.42
N ARG A 199 14.39 20.95 -8.96
CA ARG A 199 15.68 20.39 -9.37
C ARG A 199 16.39 19.87 -8.12
N ALA A 200 17.10 18.76 -8.26
CA ALA A 200 17.78 18.07 -7.15
C ALA A 200 18.72 19.00 -6.37
N ASP A 201 19.27 20.01 -7.03
CA ASP A 201 20.33 20.87 -6.49
C ASP A 201 19.78 22.01 -5.59
N ASP A 202 18.47 22.23 -5.57
CA ASP A 202 17.84 23.38 -4.88
C ASP A 202 17.33 23.06 -3.46
N VAL A 203 17.64 21.87 -2.91
CA VAL A 203 17.11 21.43 -1.60
C VAL A 203 18.25 21.20 -0.61
N ALA A 204 18.33 22.07 0.39
CA ALA A 204 19.09 21.83 1.62
C ALA A 204 18.67 20.50 2.24
N ASP A 205 19.64 19.81 2.85
CA ASP A 205 19.70 18.40 3.30
C ASP A 205 18.55 17.89 4.20
N ASP A 206 17.59 18.74 4.56
CA ASP A 206 16.56 18.46 5.57
C ASP A 206 15.22 17.97 4.99
N GLY A 207 15.08 17.85 3.66
CA GLY A 207 13.87 17.39 2.98
C GLY A 207 14.08 16.09 2.19
N ILE A 208 13.10 15.17 2.22
CA ILE A 208 13.09 13.99 1.33
C ILE A 208 13.23 14.48 -0.12
N PRO A 209 14.32 14.17 -0.84
CA PRO A 209 14.48 14.63 -2.22
C PRO A 209 13.36 14.05 -3.09
N GLU A 210 12.67 14.91 -3.85
CA GLU A 210 11.66 14.48 -4.83
C GLU A 210 12.28 13.62 -5.95
N THR A 211 13.59 13.76 -6.18
CA THR A 211 14.33 13.17 -7.31
C THR A 211 14.74 11.72 -7.11
N ALA A 212 14.93 11.23 -5.89
CA ALA A 212 15.22 9.81 -5.62
C ALA A 212 13.94 8.94 -5.57
N GLY A 213 12.93 9.28 -6.39
CA GLY A 213 11.62 8.62 -6.45
C GLY A 213 11.02 8.28 -5.09
N GLY A 214 11.05 9.24 -4.15
CA GLY A 214 10.46 9.15 -2.81
C GLY A 214 11.31 8.49 -1.71
N LEU A 215 12.57 8.15 -1.99
CA LEU A 215 13.53 7.60 -1.02
C LEU A 215 14.53 8.66 -0.55
N ARG A 216 15.12 8.48 0.64
CA ARG A 216 16.14 9.37 1.18
C ARG A 216 17.51 9.03 0.56
N LYS A 217 18.39 10.03 0.47
CA LYS A 217 19.80 9.86 0.06
C LYS A 217 20.54 8.90 0.99
N THR A 218 20.23 8.96 2.27
CA THR A 218 20.80 8.08 3.29
C THR A 218 19.66 7.47 4.10
N LEU A 219 19.69 6.14 4.24
CA LEU A 219 18.72 5.38 5.02
C LEU A 219 19.43 4.77 6.23
N ARG A 220 19.01 5.19 7.42
CA ARG A 220 19.47 4.64 8.69
C ARG A 220 18.48 3.54 9.11
N LEU A 221 18.97 2.34 9.38
CA LEU A 221 18.17 1.18 9.78
C LEU A 221 18.79 0.51 11.01
N ALA A 222 17.96 -0.05 11.87
CA ALA A 222 18.39 -0.84 13.02
C ALA A 222 17.71 -2.21 13.00
N ILE A 223 18.37 -3.26 13.47
CA ILE A 223 17.70 -4.55 13.67
C ILE A 223 16.50 -4.36 14.61
N GLY A 224 15.36 -4.95 14.26
CA GLY A 224 14.10 -4.78 14.95
C GLY A 224 13.31 -3.55 14.52
N CYS A 225 13.84 -2.67 13.65
CA CYS A 225 13.08 -1.52 13.19
C CYS A 225 11.98 -1.92 12.20
N ARG A 226 10.86 -1.21 12.26
CA ARG A 226 9.78 -1.35 11.27
C ARG A 226 10.16 -0.64 9.97
N VAL A 227 9.92 -1.29 8.84
CA VAL A 227 10.16 -0.73 7.50
C VAL A 227 8.91 -0.82 6.64
N MET A 228 8.79 0.10 5.68
CA MET A 228 7.70 0.12 4.70
C MET A 228 8.27 0.17 3.30
N LEU A 229 7.73 -0.66 2.41
CA LEU A 229 8.07 -0.67 1.02
C LEU A 229 7.43 0.54 0.32
N LYS A 230 8.24 1.41 -0.29
CA LYS A 230 7.75 2.62 -0.98
C LYS A 230 7.48 2.44 -2.49
N ARG A 231 7.81 1.27 -3.05
CA ARG A 231 7.68 0.99 -4.48
C ARG A 231 7.19 -0.42 -4.73
N ASN A 232 6.45 -0.60 -5.82
CA ASN A 232 6.06 -1.94 -6.25
C ASN A 232 7.31 -2.67 -6.76
N VAL A 233 7.61 -3.83 -6.17
CA VAL A 233 8.74 -4.68 -6.59
C VAL A 233 8.23 -5.84 -7.43
N ASP A 234 7.24 -6.58 -6.91
CA ASP A 234 6.67 -7.73 -7.60
C ASP A 234 5.18 -7.83 -7.25
N ARG A 235 4.34 -7.59 -8.25
CA ARG A 235 2.89 -7.63 -8.13
C ARG A 235 2.35 -9.05 -7.93
N VAL A 236 3.00 -10.07 -8.50
CA VAL A 236 2.56 -11.47 -8.43
C VAL A 236 2.85 -12.05 -7.04
N LYS A 237 3.92 -11.61 -6.40
CA LYS A 237 4.26 -11.99 -5.03
C LYS A 237 3.64 -11.08 -3.96
N GLY A 238 2.96 -10.01 -4.36
CA GLY A 238 2.31 -9.06 -3.45
C GLY A 238 3.24 -8.04 -2.80
N PHE A 239 4.47 -7.86 -3.31
CA PHE A 239 5.38 -6.82 -2.87
C PHE A 239 5.00 -5.47 -3.49
N VAL A 240 4.03 -4.83 -2.88
CA VAL A 240 3.45 -3.56 -3.33
C VAL A 240 3.79 -2.41 -2.39
N ASN A 241 3.73 -1.18 -2.91
CA ASN A 241 3.88 0.03 -2.12
C ASN A 241 2.91 0.02 -0.91
N GLY A 242 3.42 0.36 0.27
CA GLY A 242 2.70 0.35 1.54
C GLY A 242 2.88 -0.93 2.36
N LEU A 243 3.47 -1.99 1.78
CA LEU A 243 3.73 -3.23 2.53
C LEU A 243 4.72 -2.97 3.66
N THR A 244 4.36 -3.34 4.89
CA THR A 244 5.21 -3.16 6.08
C THR A 244 5.85 -4.46 6.55
N GLY A 245 7.01 -4.35 7.19
CA GLY A 245 7.69 -5.47 7.83
C GLY A 245 8.61 -5.02 8.94
N VAL A 246 9.21 -5.98 9.64
CA VAL A 246 10.23 -5.77 10.66
C VAL A 246 11.56 -6.27 10.13
N LEU A 247 12.62 -5.47 10.25
CA LEU A 247 13.97 -5.87 9.87
C LEU A 247 14.53 -6.85 10.92
N GLU A 248 14.90 -8.06 10.51
CA GLU A 248 15.42 -9.08 11.43
C GLU A 248 16.93 -9.30 11.28
N ARG A 249 17.41 -9.23 10.04
CA ARG A 249 18.82 -9.45 9.71
C ARG A 249 19.20 -8.74 8.43
N PHE A 250 20.49 -8.68 8.16
CA PHE A 250 21.04 -8.25 6.88
C PHE A 250 22.23 -9.14 6.53
N GLU A 251 22.56 -9.19 5.24
CA GLU A 251 23.75 -9.86 4.73
C GLU A 251 24.70 -8.79 4.21
N GLU A 252 25.91 -8.78 4.75
CA GLU A 252 26.98 -7.85 4.36
C GLU A 252 28.02 -8.60 3.53
N VAL A 253 28.46 -7.97 2.44
CA VAL A 253 29.51 -8.47 1.57
C VAL A 253 30.49 -7.32 1.34
N ASN A 254 31.76 -7.50 1.73
CA ASN A 254 32.83 -6.51 1.55
C ASN A 254 32.58 -5.13 2.20
N GLY A 255 31.95 -5.05 3.38
CA GLY A 255 31.66 -3.76 4.02
C GLY A 255 30.35 -3.10 3.56
N GLU A 256 29.66 -3.69 2.59
CA GLU A 256 28.40 -3.17 2.04
C GLU A 256 27.24 -4.13 2.30
N VAL A 257 26.10 -3.57 2.72
CA VAL A 257 24.88 -4.34 2.94
C VAL A 257 24.28 -4.74 1.58
N TRP A 258 24.27 -6.04 1.31
CA TRP A 258 23.79 -6.61 0.05
C TRP A 258 22.33 -7.05 0.11
N LYS A 259 21.88 -7.59 1.25
CA LYS A 259 20.47 -8.01 1.43
C LYS A 259 19.92 -7.63 2.79
N LEU A 260 18.62 -7.36 2.83
CA LEU A 260 17.84 -7.16 4.05
C LEU A 260 16.87 -8.32 4.23
N GLY A 261 16.93 -8.98 5.38
CA GLY A 261 15.96 -9.96 5.83
C GLY A 261 14.83 -9.27 6.58
N VAL A 262 13.71 -9.06 5.91
CA VAL A 262 12.53 -8.39 6.48
C VAL A 262 11.42 -9.41 6.69
N ARG A 263 10.97 -9.58 7.93
CA ARG A 263 9.75 -10.32 8.24
C ARG A 263 8.55 -9.44 7.91
N LEU A 264 7.84 -9.82 6.85
CA LEU A 264 6.63 -9.11 6.44
C LEU A 264 5.52 -9.30 7.44
N VAL A 265 4.85 -8.19 7.77
CA VAL A 265 3.70 -8.17 8.65
C VAL A 265 2.46 -8.12 7.73
N LYS A 266 1.86 -9.28 7.43
CA LYS A 266 0.62 -9.36 6.66
C LYS A 266 -0.58 -9.17 7.58
N GLN A 267 -1.46 -8.22 7.29
CA GLN A 267 -2.77 -8.16 7.94
C GLN A 267 -3.53 -9.46 7.62
N ALA A 268 -3.87 -10.23 8.65
CA ALA A 268 -4.80 -11.33 8.53
C ALA A 268 -6.21 -10.77 8.34
N HIS A 269 -6.55 -10.40 7.11
CA HIS A 269 -7.94 -10.37 6.70
C HIS A 269 -8.20 -11.67 5.94
N ASN A 270 -8.94 -12.61 6.54
CA ASN A 270 -10.13 -13.20 5.93
C ASN A 270 -10.67 -14.43 6.68
N TYR A 271 -12.00 -14.49 6.68
CA TYR A 271 -12.90 -15.51 7.19
C TYR A 271 -12.58 -16.94 6.72
N LEU A 272 -12.84 -17.89 7.63
CA LEU A 272 -12.70 -19.35 7.51
C LEU A 272 -13.71 -20.00 6.54
N ARG A 273 -13.30 -21.08 5.86
CA ARG A 273 -14.04 -22.37 5.73
C ARG A 273 -13.21 -23.43 4.95
N ALA A 274 -13.16 -24.67 5.46
CA ALA A 274 -12.42 -25.82 4.90
C ALA A 274 -13.34 -26.77 4.10
N PHE A 275 -12.82 -27.51 3.10
CA PHE A 275 -13.59 -28.41 2.21
C PHE A 275 -12.87 -29.76 1.91
N PRO A 276 -13.61 -30.86 1.63
CA PRO A 276 -13.04 -32.19 1.39
C PRO A 276 -12.36 -32.35 0.02
N ILE A 277 -11.34 -33.22 -0.01
CA ILE A 277 -10.49 -33.57 -1.15
C ILE A 277 -11.13 -34.68 -1.95
N CYS A 278 -11.51 -34.40 -3.17
CA CYS A 278 -11.50 -35.44 -4.20
C CYS A 278 -11.17 -34.81 -5.56
N GLY A 279 -9.91 -34.92 -5.99
CA GLY A 279 -9.50 -34.65 -7.38
C GLY A 279 -9.43 -33.18 -7.84
N LEU A 280 -9.12 -32.23 -6.95
CA LEU A 280 -9.30 -30.79 -7.25
C LEU A 280 -8.03 -29.95 -7.47
N LEU A 281 -6.84 -30.37 -7.04
CA LEU A 281 -5.68 -29.46 -6.88
C LEU A 281 -4.38 -29.98 -7.52
N GLN A 282 -3.59 -29.09 -8.12
CA GLN A 282 -2.21 -29.34 -8.60
C GLN A 282 -1.24 -28.34 -7.97
N THR A 283 0.01 -28.73 -7.69
CA THR A 283 1.05 -27.85 -7.12
C THR A 283 1.76 -26.99 -8.17
N GLU A 284 2.11 -25.75 -7.80
CA GLU A 284 3.11 -24.93 -8.50
C GLU A 284 4.40 -24.87 -7.66
N GLN A 285 5.40 -25.68 -8.01
CA GLN A 285 6.78 -25.24 -8.34
C GLN A 285 7.81 -26.39 -8.32
N ALA A 286 8.86 -26.18 -9.13
CA ALA A 286 10.10 -26.95 -9.36
C ALA A 286 9.97 -28.22 -10.20
N GLU A 287 10.17 -28.07 -11.52
CA GLU A 287 10.62 -29.18 -12.38
C GLU A 287 12.00 -29.64 -11.91
N GLU A 288 12.04 -30.62 -11.01
CA GLU A 288 13.14 -31.59 -11.04
C GLU A 288 12.77 -32.63 -12.11
N ARG A 289 13.64 -32.75 -13.13
CA ARG A 289 13.55 -33.77 -14.17
C ARG A 289 13.73 -35.15 -13.53
N VAL A 290 12.64 -35.73 -13.05
CA VAL A 290 12.56 -37.17 -12.82
C VAL A 290 11.93 -37.76 -14.08
N GLN A 291 12.75 -38.52 -14.82
CA GLN A 291 12.27 -39.53 -15.76
C GLN A 291 11.31 -40.43 -14.97
N ASP A 292 10.02 -40.47 -15.32
CA ASP A 292 9.47 -41.72 -15.81
C ASP A 292 8.00 -41.64 -16.24
N ASP A 293 7.77 -42.43 -17.29
CA ASP A 293 6.65 -43.30 -17.57
C ASP A 293 5.20 -42.80 -17.51
N GLY A 294 4.62 -42.72 -18.71
CA GLY A 294 3.56 -43.67 -19.03
C GLY A 294 2.26 -43.50 -18.25
N ARG A 295 1.45 -42.55 -18.71
CA ARG A 295 -0.03 -42.56 -18.74
C ARG A 295 -0.75 -43.38 -17.65
N GLU A 296 -1.49 -42.67 -16.79
CA GLU A 296 -2.93 -42.89 -16.66
C GLU A 296 -3.59 -41.62 -16.12
N VAL A 297 -4.40 -40.98 -16.97
CA VAL A 297 -4.98 -39.65 -16.75
C VAL A 297 -6.46 -39.78 -16.45
N ALA A 298 -6.83 -39.75 -15.17
CA ALA A 298 -8.20 -39.45 -14.77
C ALA A 298 -8.33 -37.93 -14.60
N GLY A 299 -8.69 -37.23 -15.68
CA GLY A 299 -9.08 -35.82 -15.61
C GLY A 299 -7.96 -34.78 -15.47
N GLY A 300 -6.75 -35.09 -15.94
CA GLY A 300 -5.65 -34.12 -16.05
C GLY A 300 -4.79 -33.96 -14.78
N LEU A 301 -4.96 -34.82 -13.78
CA LEU A 301 -4.15 -34.87 -12.55
C LEU A 301 -3.41 -36.20 -12.43
N ARG A 302 -2.26 -36.18 -11.74
CA ARG A 302 -1.52 -37.40 -11.38
C ARG A 302 -2.36 -38.20 -10.36
N LYS A 303 -2.30 -39.54 -10.43
CA LYS A 303 -2.96 -40.44 -9.46
C LYS A 303 -2.55 -40.16 -8.01
N THR A 304 -1.30 -39.75 -7.82
CA THR A 304 -0.74 -39.38 -6.51
C THR A 304 -0.16 -37.98 -6.61
N LEU A 305 -0.61 -37.09 -5.72
CA LEU A 305 -0.11 -35.72 -5.57
C LEU A 305 0.65 -35.63 -4.25
N ARG A 306 1.93 -35.24 -4.32
CA ARG A 306 2.72 -34.92 -3.13
C ARG A 306 2.45 -33.47 -2.78
N LEU A 307 1.84 -33.23 -1.62
CA LEU A 307 1.47 -31.91 -1.13
C LEU A 307 2.20 -31.64 0.18
N ALA A 308 2.60 -30.38 0.37
CA ALA A 308 3.19 -29.90 1.62
C ALA A 308 2.44 -28.65 2.04
N ILE A 309 2.20 -28.49 3.34
CA ILE A 309 1.63 -27.25 3.89
C ILE A 309 2.54 -26.08 3.48
N GLY A 310 1.94 -25.02 2.93
CA GLY A 310 2.61 -23.87 2.36
C GLY A 310 2.79 -23.91 0.83
N CYS A 311 2.51 -25.03 0.15
CA CYS A 311 2.63 -25.10 -1.30
C CYS A 311 1.50 -24.34 -2.00
N ARG A 312 1.82 -23.77 -3.18
CA ARG A 312 0.80 -23.17 -4.05
C ARG A 312 0.04 -24.25 -4.78
N VAL A 313 -1.27 -24.12 -4.82
CA VAL A 313 -2.18 -25.07 -5.48
C VAL A 313 -3.16 -24.35 -6.40
N ILE A 314 -3.50 -24.98 -7.51
CA ILE A 314 -4.46 -24.45 -8.49
C ILE A 314 -5.65 -25.41 -8.60
N LEU A 315 -6.87 -24.87 -8.53
CA LEU A 315 -8.09 -25.62 -8.80
C LEU A 315 -8.18 -26.00 -10.28
N LYS A 316 -8.27 -27.30 -10.59
CA LYS A 316 -8.42 -27.80 -11.98
C LYS A 316 -9.88 -28.01 -12.41
N ARG A 317 -10.82 -27.93 -11.46
CA ARG A 317 -12.25 -28.11 -11.69
C ARG A 317 -13.03 -27.07 -10.90
N ASN A 318 -14.19 -26.72 -11.43
CA ASN A 318 -15.13 -25.85 -10.73
C ASN A 318 -15.71 -26.61 -9.54
N VAL A 319 -15.59 -26.05 -8.35
CA VAL A 319 -16.14 -26.60 -7.10
C VAL A 319 -17.43 -25.88 -6.75
N ASP A 320 -17.39 -24.54 -6.81
CA ASP A 320 -18.54 -23.69 -6.47
C ASP A 320 -18.46 -22.41 -7.30
N ARG A 321 -19.41 -22.25 -8.23
CA ARG A 321 -19.48 -21.09 -9.11
C ARG A 321 -20.02 -19.84 -8.41
N VAL A 322 -20.82 -20.01 -7.35
CA VAL A 322 -21.44 -18.89 -6.61
C VAL A 322 -20.40 -18.21 -5.74
N ASN A 323 -19.52 -18.99 -5.12
CA ASN A 323 -18.44 -18.48 -4.26
C ASN A 323 -17.12 -18.21 -5.03
N GLY A 324 -17.12 -18.30 -6.37
CA GLY A 324 -15.96 -18.01 -7.21
C GLY A 324 -14.81 -19.02 -7.11
N LEU A 325 -15.11 -20.26 -6.72
CA LEU A 325 -14.19 -21.41 -6.68
C LEU A 325 -14.21 -22.13 -8.03
N VAL A 326 -13.67 -21.44 -9.03
CA VAL A 326 -13.65 -21.87 -10.44
C VAL A 326 -12.28 -22.43 -10.84
N ASN A 327 -12.25 -23.19 -11.92
CA ASN A 327 -11.03 -23.71 -12.54
C ASN A 327 -10.05 -22.57 -12.83
N GLY A 328 -8.77 -22.77 -12.50
CA GLY A 328 -7.71 -21.77 -12.60
C GLY A 328 -7.52 -20.91 -11.36
N LEU A 329 -8.31 -21.11 -10.30
CA LEU A 329 -8.14 -20.37 -9.06
C LEU A 329 -6.91 -20.83 -8.28
N ASN A 330 -6.04 -19.87 -7.94
CA ASN A 330 -4.80 -20.10 -7.21
C ASN A 330 -5.00 -19.94 -5.70
N GLY A 331 -4.33 -20.79 -4.93
CA GLY A 331 -4.38 -20.80 -3.47
C GLY A 331 -3.07 -21.30 -2.86
N VAL A 332 -2.95 -21.17 -1.54
CA VAL A 332 -1.88 -21.77 -0.75
C VAL A 332 -2.50 -22.80 0.18
N LEU A 333 -1.92 -24.00 0.21
CA LEU A 333 -2.35 -25.05 1.12
C LEU A 333 -1.92 -24.71 2.56
N GLU A 334 -2.86 -24.65 3.50
CA GLU A 334 -2.60 -24.27 4.90
C GLU A 334 -2.86 -25.41 5.88
N ALA A 335 -3.74 -26.33 5.53
CA ALA A 335 -4.05 -27.47 6.38
C ALA A 335 -4.37 -28.71 5.55
N ILE A 336 -3.99 -29.87 6.05
CA ILE A 336 -4.37 -31.18 5.52
C ILE A 336 -5.09 -31.91 6.66
N GLU A 337 -6.37 -32.22 6.48
CA GLU A 337 -7.14 -33.05 7.40
C GLU A 337 -7.02 -34.49 6.90
N GLU A 338 -6.45 -35.39 7.69
CA GLU A 338 -6.31 -36.80 7.36
C GLU A 338 -7.43 -37.62 8.00
N ARG A 339 -7.92 -38.63 7.28
CA ARG A 339 -8.87 -39.62 7.78
C ARG A 339 -8.44 -40.99 7.27
N ASP A 340 -8.31 -41.96 8.19
CA ASP A 340 -7.89 -43.33 7.89
C ASP A 340 -6.57 -43.42 7.12
N GLY A 341 -5.58 -42.61 7.52
CA GLY A 341 -4.24 -42.56 6.91
C GLY A 341 -4.19 -41.92 5.51
N ASN A 342 -5.30 -41.35 5.03
CA ASN A 342 -5.38 -40.66 3.75
C ASN A 342 -5.79 -39.20 3.94
N ALA A 343 -5.24 -38.31 3.13
CA ALA A 343 -5.69 -36.92 3.12
C ALA A 343 -7.18 -36.85 2.71
N TRP A 344 -8.01 -36.27 3.57
CA TRP A 344 -9.47 -36.16 3.43
C TRP A 344 -9.94 -34.73 3.13
N LYS A 345 -9.36 -33.69 3.74
CA LYS A 345 -9.67 -32.27 3.44
C LYS A 345 -8.42 -31.42 3.26
N LEU A 346 -8.45 -30.45 2.34
CA LEU A 346 -7.38 -29.45 2.17
C LEU A 346 -7.94 -28.07 2.52
N GLY A 347 -7.39 -27.45 3.55
CA GLY A 347 -7.60 -26.05 3.83
C GLY A 347 -6.74 -25.24 2.86
N VAL A 348 -7.35 -24.63 1.85
CA VAL A 348 -6.64 -23.80 0.87
C VAL A 348 -7.04 -22.34 1.04
N ARG A 349 -6.07 -21.48 1.33
CA ARG A 349 -6.29 -20.03 1.33
C ARG A 349 -6.18 -19.49 -0.09
N LYS A 350 -7.25 -18.91 -0.60
CA LYS A 350 -7.28 -18.21 -1.89
C LYS A 350 -6.22 -17.12 -1.92
N VAL A 351 -5.45 -17.08 -3.01
CA VAL A 351 -4.54 -15.96 -3.31
C VAL A 351 -5.27 -15.11 -4.33
N ASN A 352 -5.80 -13.96 -3.90
CA ASN A 352 -6.40 -12.98 -4.81
C ASN A 352 -5.34 -12.34 -5.71
#